data_AF-A0AAD3DW59-F1
#
_entry.id   AF-A0AAD3DW59-F1
#
_cell.length_a   1.000
_cell.length_b   1.000
_cell.length_c   1.000
_cell.angle_alpha   90.00
_cell.angle_beta   90.00
_cell.angle_gamma   90.00
#
_symmetry.space_group_name_H-M   'P 1'
#
loop_
_entity.id
_entity.type
_entity.pdbx_description
1 polymer ?
#
loop_
_entity_poly.entity_id
_entity_poly.type
_entity_poly.pdbx_seq_one_letter_code
_entity_poly.pdbx_strand_id
1 'polypeptide(L)'
;GVHKVFGYLKTELEGGNVSLLMPPPFSQRHNSYLQRYAEGGEPRVLDTVREVLGLHKERYVFPVTLCVTKMSGSGADSIFLGVARPMVPNFLIIRAWVAPNGVFLCGDQHFASMCGITENELV
;
A
#
# COMPACT_ATOMS: atom_id res chain seq x y z
N GLY A 1 -12.15 9.26 -5.17
CA GLY A 1 -11.77 8.53 -6.40
C GLY A 1 -10.27 8.34 -6.41
N VAL A 2 -9.76 7.28 -7.04
CA VAL A 2 -8.35 6.87 -6.94
C VAL A 2 -7.37 8.00 -7.30
N HIS A 3 -7.66 8.78 -8.35
CA HIS A 3 -6.87 9.97 -8.70
C HIS A 3 -6.68 10.95 -7.54
N LYS A 4 -7.72 11.21 -6.74
CA LYS A 4 -7.63 12.15 -5.60
C LYS A 4 -6.80 11.60 -4.44
N VAL A 5 -6.66 10.27 -4.33
CA VAL A 5 -6.01 9.62 -3.18
C VAL A 5 -4.59 9.21 -3.52
N PHE A 6 -4.35 8.70 -4.73
CA PHE A 6 -3.08 8.13 -5.14
C PHE A 6 -2.43 8.87 -6.32
N GLY A 7 -3.10 9.86 -6.93
CA GLY A 7 -2.54 10.65 -8.04
C GLY A 7 -2.57 9.95 -9.41
N TYR A 8 -3.02 8.70 -9.48
CA TYR A 8 -3.10 7.94 -10.72
C TYR A 8 -4.45 8.14 -11.45
N LEU A 9 -4.38 8.25 -12.77
CA LEU A 9 -5.55 8.13 -13.64
C LEU A 9 -6.05 6.68 -13.61
N LYS A 10 -7.34 6.51 -13.86
CA LYS A 10 -7.96 5.17 -13.94
C LYS A 10 -7.26 4.29 -14.98
N THR A 11 -6.96 4.85 -16.15
CA THR A 11 -6.30 4.17 -17.27
C THR A 11 -4.86 3.76 -16.97
N GLU A 12 -4.22 4.36 -15.96
CA GLU A 12 -2.87 3.97 -15.53
C GLU A 12 -2.89 2.75 -14.60
N LEU A 13 -4.06 2.40 -14.05
CA LEU A 13 -4.21 1.32 -13.09
C LEU A 13 -4.91 0.09 -13.66
N GLU A 14 -5.81 0.28 -14.63
CA GLU A 14 -6.47 -0.85 -15.30
C GLU A 14 -5.44 -1.74 -16.00
N GLY A 15 -5.48 -3.04 -15.69
CA GLY A 15 -4.49 -4.02 -16.18
C GLY A 15 -3.12 -3.97 -15.47
N GLY A 16 -2.90 -3.00 -14.58
CA GLY A 16 -1.68 -2.87 -13.79
C GLY A 16 -1.70 -3.72 -12.52
N ASN A 17 -0.52 -3.93 -11.94
CA ASN A 17 -0.39 -4.60 -10.65
C ASN A 17 -0.64 -3.61 -9.49
N VAL A 18 -1.45 -4.02 -8.52
CA VAL A 18 -1.75 -3.20 -7.31
C VAL A 18 -0.50 -2.86 -6.49
N SER A 19 0.61 -3.59 -6.67
CA SER A 19 1.90 -3.30 -6.06
C SER A 19 2.43 -1.89 -6.37
N LEU A 20 1.93 -1.24 -7.43
CA LEU A 20 2.22 0.17 -7.74
C LEU A 20 1.75 1.14 -6.63
N LEU A 21 0.69 0.78 -5.89
CA LEU A 21 0.05 1.65 -4.90
C LEU A 21 0.63 1.49 -3.49
N MET A 22 1.77 0.81 -3.34
CA MET A 22 2.41 0.56 -2.05
C MET A 22 3.94 0.71 -2.13
N PRO A 23 4.61 1.17 -1.07
CA PRO A 23 6.07 1.33 -1.10
C PRO A 23 6.81 -0.02 -0.97
N PRO A 24 8.09 -0.09 -1.37
CA PRO A 24 8.99 -1.16 -0.94
C PRO A 24 9.06 -1.24 0.59
N PRO A 25 9.29 -2.44 1.16
CA PRO A 25 9.44 -3.74 0.50
C PRO A 25 8.08 -4.41 0.20
N PHE A 26 6.95 -3.77 0.55
CA PHE A 26 5.62 -4.38 0.40
C PHE A 26 5.28 -4.65 -1.06
N SER A 27 5.59 -3.71 -1.96
CA SER A 27 5.39 -3.88 -3.41
C SER A 27 6.17 -5.06 -3.97
N GLN A 28 7.45 -5.21 -3.57
CA GLN A 28 8.33 -6.29 -4.01
C GLN A 28 7.83 -7.66 -3.54
N ARG A 29 7.26 -7.74 -2.33
CA ARG A 29 6.74 -8.98 -1.75
C ARG A 29 5.30 -9.28 -2.18
N HIS A 30 4.60 -8.34 -2.82
CA HIS A 30 3.17 -8.49 -3.04
C HIS A 30 2.82 -9.71 -3.90
N ASN A 31 3.59 -9.95 -4.96
CA ASN A 31 3.39 -11.09 -5.85
C ASN A 31 3.50 -12.43 -5.12
N SER A 32 4.41 -12.55 -4.13
CA SER A 32 4.54 -13.80 -3.36
C SER A 32 3.36 -14.02 -2.41
N TYR A 33 2.70 -12.96 -1.93
CA TYR A 33 1.47 -13.09 -1.15
C TYR A 33 0.32 -13.65 -2.00
N LEU A 34 0.19 -13.17 -3.24
CA LEU A 34 -0.81 -13.64 -4.19
C LEU A 34 -0.54 -15.10 -4.60
N GLN A 35 0.71 -15.42 -4.91
CA GLN A 35 1.13 -16.79 -5.25
C GLN A 35 0.83 -17.76 -4.10
N ARG A 36 1.24 -17.44 -2.87
CA ARG A 36 0.97 -18.27 -1.70
C ARG A 36 -0.53 -18.50 -1.50
N TYR A 37 -1.35 -17.48 -1.70
CA TYR A 37 -2.80 -17.62 -1.60
C TYR A 37 -3.35 -18.53 -2.73
N ALA A 38 -2.86 -18.36 -3.96
CA ALA A 38 -3.28 -19.18 -5.09
C ALA A 38 -2.93 -20.67 -4.90
N GLU A 39 -1.81 -20.96 -4.22
CA GLU A 39 -1.35 -22.30 -3.85
C GLU A 39 -2.09 -22.90 -2.63
N GLY A 40 -3.14 -22.25 -2.15
CA GLY A 40 -3.96 -22.74 -1.04
C GLY A 40 -3.48 -22.30 0.36
N GLY A 41 -2.56 -21.35 0.43
CA GLY A 41 -2.12 -20.78 1.71
C GLY A 41 -3.18 -19.90 2.37
N GLU A 42 -3.22 -19.95 3.71
CA GLU A 42 -4.18 -19.18 4.51
C GLU A 42 -4.17 -17.67 4.21
N PRO A 43 -5.33 -17.05 3.95
CA PRO A 43 -5.42 -15.61 3.70
C PRO A 43 -5.05 -14.81 4.95
N ARG A 44 -4.18 -13.81 4.79
CA ARG A 44 -3.73 -12.94 5.90
C ARG A 44 -4.41 -11.57 5.93
N VAL A 45 -5.29 -11.30 4.97
CA VAL A 45 -5.79 -9.94 4.65
C VAL A 45 -7.31 -9.89 4.55
N LEU A 46 -7.97 -11.04 4.44
CA LEU A 46 -9.38 -11.06 4.11
C LEU A 46 -10.25 -10.68 5.30
N ASP A 47 -11.31 -9.93 4.99
CA ASP A 47 -12.44 -9.62 5.88
C ASP A 47 -12.06 -8.93 7.21
N THR A 48 -10.90 -8.26 7.22
CA THR A 48 -10.43 -7.44 8.35
C THR A 48 -10.03 -6.06 7.86
N VAL A 49 -10.44 -5.02 8.59
CA VAL A 49 -9.96 -3.66 8.35
C VAL A 49 -8.61 -3.48 9.03
N ARG A 50 -7.62 -2.97 8.29
CA ARG A 50 -6.28 -2.71 8.82
C ARG A 50 -5.64 -1.47 8.23
N GLU A 51 -4.71 -0.88 8.98
CA GLU A 51 -3.84 0.19 8.49
C GLU A 51 -2.72 -0.41 7.64
N VAL A 52 -2.52 0.15 6.45
CA VAL A 52 -1.45 -0.18 5.51
C VAL A 52 -0.86 1.11 4.94
N LEU A 53 0.25 0.96 4.22
CA LEU A 53 0.88 2.07 3.51
C LEU A 53 0.41 2.15 2.07
N GLY A 54 -0.03 3.35 1.68
CA GLY A 54 -0.22 3.76 0.30
C GLY A 54 1.01 4.50 -0.23
N LEU A 55 1.29 4.35 -1.52
CA LEU A 55 2.28 5.13 -2.26
C LEU A 55 1.57 6.03 -3.27
N HIS A 56 1.73 7.34 -3.13
CA HIS A 56 1.22 8.30 -4.09
C HIS A 56 2.10 8.31 -5.34
N LYS A 57 1.53 8.72 -6.48
CA LYS A 57 2.25 8.88 -7.76
C LYS A 57 3.47 9.79 -7.65
N GLU A 58 3.38 10.81 -6.79
CA GLU A 58 4.47 11.75 -6.46
C GLU A 58 5.45 11.19 -5.40
N ARG A 59 5.45 9.88 -5.20
CA ARG A 59 6.43 9.13 -4.40
C ARG A 59 6.39 9.33 -2.89
N TYR A 60 5.47 10.13 -2.35
CA TYR A 60 5.26 10.16 -0.91
C TYR A 60 4.39 8.99 -0.41
N VAL A 61 4.65 8.56 0.82
CA VAL A 61 3.91 7.49 1.51
C VAL A 61 2.87 8.09 2.45
N PHE A 62 1.71 7.45 2.55
CA PHE A 62 0.65 7.86 3.45
C PHE A 62 -0.14 6.67 4.00
N PRO A 63 -0.69 6.78 5.23
CA PRO A 63 -1.47 5.70 5.83
C PRO A 63 -2.86 5.57 5.20
N VAL A 64 -3.27 4.33 4.94
CA VAL A 64 -4.54 3.96 4.32
C VAL A 64 -5.18 2.84 5.13
N THR A 65 -6.47 2.97 5.42
CA THR A 65 -7.25 1.83 5.92
C THR A 65 -7.70 0.97 4.75
N LEU A 66 -7.44 -0.33 4.81
CA LEU A 66 -7.74 -1.29 3.77
C LEU A 66 -8.61 -2.43 4.32
N CYS A 67 -9.66 -2.78 3.58
CA CYS A 67 -10.39 -4.03 3.71
C CYS A 67 -10.36 -4.75 2.36
N VAL A 68 -10.08 -6.05 2.36
CA VAL A 68 -10.13 -6.89 1.16
C VAL A 68 -11.10 -8.03 1.40
N THR A 69 -12.03 -8.21 0.48
CA THR A 69 -13.01 -9.30 0.52
C THR A 69 -12.92 -10.11 -0.75
N LYS A 70 -13.00 -11.43 -0.63
CA LYS A 70 -13.08 -12.32 -1.79
C LYS A 70 -14.51 -12.31 -2.32
N MET A 71 -14.68 -11.97 -3.60
CA MET A 71 -15.99 -11.91 -4.24
C MET A 71 -16.38 -13.25 -4.86
N SER A 72 -15.43 -13.94 -5.52
CA SER A 72 -15.67 -15.20 -6.22
C SER A 72 -14.36 -15.95 -6.56
N GLY A 73 -14.48 -17.12 -7.18
CA GLY A 73 -13.37 -17.92 -7.70
C GLY A 73 -12.61 -18.73 -6.63
N SER A 74 -11.54 -19.40 -7.03
CA SER A 74 -10.67 -20.18 -6.16
C SER A 74 -9.22 -20.15 -6.65
N GLY A 75 -8.27 -20.17 -5.72
CA GLY A 75 -6.84 -20.12 -6.07
C GLY A 75 -6.53 -18.92 -6.97
N ALA A 76 -5.88 -19.18 -8.10
CA ALA A 76 -5.48 -18.19 -9.10
C ALA A 76 -6.64 -17.44 -9.79
N ASP A 77 -7.84 -18.03 -9.85
CA ASP A 77 -9.02 -17.43 -10.50
C ASP A 77 -9.86 -16.58 -9.52
N SER A 78 -9.34 -16.32 -8.32
CA SER A 78 -10.06 -15.55 -7.30
C SER A 78 -10.20 -14.08 -7.70
N ILE A 79 -11.39 -13.52 -7.47
CA ILE A 79 -11.65 -12.09 -7.63
C ILE A 79 -11.79 -11.46 -6.25
N PHE A 80 -11.10 -10.33 -6.04
CA PHE A 80 -11.13 -9.59 -4.78
C PHE A 80 -11.67 -8.18 -4.96
N LEU A 81 -12.41 -7.72 -3.97
CA LEU A 81 -12.79 -6.32 -3.80
C LEU A 81 -11.90 -5.69 -2.73
N GLY A 82 -11.14 -4.67 -3.11
CA GLY A 82 -10.38 -3.84 -2.17
C GLY A 82 -11.09 -2.52 -1.91
N VAL A 83 -11.35 -2.21 -0.65
CA VAL A 83 -11.87 -0.90 -0.21
C VAL A 83 -10.77 -0.20 0.58
N ALA A 84 -10.26 0.89 0.01
CA ALA A 84 -9.20 1.71 0.62
C ALA A 84 -9.73 3.11 0.97
N ARG A 85 -9.42 3.60 2.16
CA ARG A 85 -9.73 4.96 2.60
C ARG A 85 -8.47 5.61 3.19
N PRO A 86 -8.01 6.75 2.65
CA PRO A 86 -6.88 7.48 3.23
C PRO A 86 -7.23 7.91 4.65
N MET A 87 -6.26 7.83 5.55
CA MET A 87 -6.42 8.32 6.90
C MET A 87 -6.24 9.84 6.92
N VAL A 88 -6.96 10.52 7.82
CA VAL A 88 -6.82 11.96 8.00
C VAL A 88 -5.41 12.25 8.53
N PRO A 89 -4.64 13.14 7.88
CA PRO A 89 -3.33 13.55 8.37
C PRO A 89 -3.44 14.16 9.77
N ASN A 90 -2.53 13.76 10.67
CA ASN A 90 -2.34 14.43 11.94
C ASN A 90 -0.95 15.06 11.93
N PHE A 91 -0.90 16.39 11.78
CA PHE A 91 0.34 17.15 11.64
C PHE A 91 1.23 17.15 12.89
N LEU A 92 0.73 16.66 14.02
CA LEU A 92 1.52 16.46 15.25
C LEU A 92 2.15 15.06 15.33
N ILE A 93 1.88 14.19 14.36
CA ILE A 93 2.38 12.82 14.32
C ILE A 93 3.24 12.65 13.08
N ILE A 94 4.44 12.12 13.30
CA ILE A 94 5.37 11.74 12.24
C ILE A 94 5.51 10.24 12.29
N ARG A 95 5.31 9.59 11.14
CA ARG A 95 5.44 8.14 11.03
C ARG A 95 6.64 7.77 10.14
N ALA A 96 7.40 6.82 10.65
CA ALA A 96 8.47 6.15 9.92
C ALA A 96 8.31 4.64 10.08
N TRP A 97 8.55 3.91 9.00
CA TRP A 97 8.55 2.46 9.00
C TRP A 97 9.99 1.96 8.89
N VAL A 98 10.35 1.05 9.79
CA VAL A 98 11.71 0.52 9.93
C VAL A 98 11.62 -1.00 9.93
N ALA A 99 12.51 -1.67 9.21
CA ALA A 99 12.62 -3.12 9.24
C ALA A 99 13.22 -3.60 10.58
N PRO A 100 13.00 -4.88 10.98
CA PRO A 100 13.55 -5.41 12.23
C PRO A 100 15.08 -5.32 12.37
N ASN A 101 15.81 -5.20 11.25
CA ASN A 101 17.25 -5.01 11.22
C ASN A 101 17.68 -3.53 11.36
N GLY A 102 16.75 -2.61 11.65
CA GLY A 102 17.03 -1.18 11.83
C GLY A 102 17.07 -0.36 10.54
N VAL A 103 16.83 -0.96 9.36
CA VAL A 103 16.83 -0.22 8.09
C VAL A 103 15.55 0.61 7.95
N PHE A 104 15.71 1.91 7.69
CA PHE A 104 14.60 2.80 7.34
C PHE A 104 13.99 2.39 6.00
N LEU A 105 12.68 2.15 5.99
CA LEU A 105 11.96 1.70 4.80
C LEU A 105 11.31 2.88 4.07
N CYS A 106 10.58 3.70 4.81
CA CYS A 106 9.94 4.92 4.31
C CYS A 106 9.41 5.75 5.48
N GLY A 107 9.11 7.02 5.21
CA GLY A 107 8.43 7.93 6.12
C GLY A 107 7.19 8.52 5.46
N ASP A 108 6.25 9.00 6.27
CA ASP A 108 5.14 9.78 5.74
C ASP A 108 5.61 11.15 5.22
N GLN A 109 4.71 11.89 4.58
CA GLN A 109 5.01 13.21 4.03
C GLN A 109 5.53 14.22 5.07
N HIS A 110 5.13 14.07 6.34
CA HIS A 110 5.60 14.95 7.42
C HIS A 110 7.02 14.61 7.87
N PHE A 111 7.38 13.33 7.89
CA PHE A 111 8.75 12.88 8.09
C PHE A 111 9.67 13.46 7.01
N ALA A 112 9.26 13.37 5.74
CA ALA A 112 9.99 13.92 4.60
C ALA A 112 10.34 15.40 4.80
N SER A 113 9.30 16.18 5.07
CA SER A 113 9.36 17.62 5.23
C SER A 113 10.26 18.05 6.38
N MET A 114 10.29 17.29 7.48
CA MET A 114 11.13 17.60 8.65
C MET A 114 12.61 17.34 8.39
N CYS A 115 12.95 16.26 7.69
CA CYS A 115 14.34 15.86 7.48
C CYS A 115 15.04 16.64 6.35
N GLY A 116 14.31 17.53 5.65
CA GLY A 116 14.83 18.24 4.47
C GLY A 116 15.09 17.30 3.29
N ILE A 117 14.50 16.11 3.30
CA ILE A 117 14.63 15.09 2.27
C ILE A 117 13.47 15.30 1.29
N THR A 118 13.77 15.39 0.00
CA THR A 118 12.73 15.55 -1.01
C THR A 118 11.89 14.28 -1.15
N GLU A 119 10.61 14.39 -1.50
CA GLU A 119 9.69 13.23 -1.56
C GLU A 119 10.17 12.11 -2.50
N ASN A 120 11.04 12.45 -3.46
CA ASN A 120 11.68 11.50 -4.38
C ASN A 120 12.82 10.67 -3.77
N GLU A 121 13.33 11.04 -2.60
CA GLU A 121 14.49 10.40 -1.94
C GLU A 121 14.07 9.40 -0.84
N LEU A 122 12.75 9.23 -0.60
CA LEU A 122 12.21 8.45 0.53
C LEU A 122 11.67 7.06 0.18
N VAL A 123 11.61 6.70 -1.11
CA VAL A 123 11.02 5.43 -1.58
C VAL A 123 11.79 4.83 -2.75
#